data_AF-A0A970WP40-F1
#
_entry.id   AF-A0A970WP40-F1
#
_cell.length_a   1.000
_cell.length_b   1.000
_cell.length_c   1.000
_cell.angle_alpha   90.00
_cell.angle_beta   90.00
_cell.angle_gamma   90.00
#
_symmetry.space_group_name_H-M   'P 1'
#
loop_
_entity.id
_entity.type
_entity.pdbx_description
1 polymer ?
#
loop_
_entity_poly.entity_id
_entity_poly.type
_entity_poly.pdbx_seq_one_letter_code
_entity_poly.pdbx_strand_id
1 'polypeptide(L)'
;MQQPRVHARSSCFRRATVLTACLAVVALLAAAYWASSLRLPDPAAADRDGLLRWLALRDLRTETPAIRLTLLQRLQEEFRGQFDPVAVRTQLDAKYGRRVWDNALVLVETWYAKKLDDYLSAPISQRTVLLDETIAEFQQWRDLAALEPGRDSAPPGDSALLELFTRQIAGWKDNATPERRREITEFDTALRTRWILHTLGLAPGGGA
;
A
#
# COMPACT_ATOMS: atom_id res chain seq x y z
N MET A 1 -65.86 -54.13 -11.47
CA MET A 1 -64.39 -54.12 -11.59
C MET A 1 -63.95 -52.72 -12.02
N GLN A 2 -63.48 -51.89 -11.10
CA GLN A 2 -62.89 -50.59 -11.38
C GLN A 2 -61.55 -50.52 -10.64
N GLN A 3 -60.45 -50.41 -11.38
CA GLN A 3 -59.12 -50.17 -10.81
C GLN A 3 -58.88 -48.65 -10.71
N PRO A 4 -58.39 -48.13 -9.58
CA PRO A 4 -58.02 -46.74 -9.46
C PRO A 4 -56.61 -46.52 -10.02
N ARG A 5 -56.49 -45.62 -11.01
CA ARG A 5 -55.20 -45.07 -11.45
C ARG A 5 -54.75 -44.00 -10.47
N VAL A 6 -53.83 -44.35 -9.58
CA VAL A 6 -53.07 -43.41 -8.76
C VAL A 6 -51.59 -43.58 -9.14
N HIS A 7 -50.81 -42.50 -9.02
CA HIS A 7 -49.35 -42.40 -9.22
C HIS A 7 -48.87 -41.78 -10.55
N ALA A 8 -49.08 -40.47 -10.72
CA ALA A 8 -48.28 -39.66 -11.65
C ALA A 8 -47.78 -38.31 -11.09
N ARG A 9 -48.12 -37.95 -9.84
CA ARG A 9 -47.76 -36.64 -9.25
C ARG A 9 -46.47 -36.64 -8.41
N SER A 10 -45.90 -37.80 -8.07
CA SER A 10 -44.80 -37.92 -7.10
C SER A 10 -43.42 -37.54 -7.67
N SER A 11 -43.23 -37.61 -8.98
CA SER A 11 -41.94 -37.41 -9.65
C SER A 11 -41.61 -35.93 -9.90
N CYS A 12 -42.63 -35.08 -10.08
CA CYS A 12 -42.43 -33.65 -10.32
C CYS A 12 -41.99 -32.92 -9.03
N PHE A 13 -42.55 -33.31 -7.88
CA PHE A 13 -42.25 -32.69 -6.59
C PHE A 13 -40.80 -32.97 -6.12
N ARG A 14 -40.28 -34.18 -6.37
CA ARG A 14 -38.90 -34.55 -5.97
C ARG A 14 -37.83 -33.83 -6.79
N ARG A 15 -38.12 -33.46 -8.04
CA ARG A 15 -37.17 -32.71 -8.88
C ARG A 15 -37.08 -31.24 -8.47
N ALA A 16 -38.21 -30.66 -8.07
CA ALA A 16 -38.27 -29.27 -7.59
C ALA A 16 -37.50 -29.09 -6.27
N THR A 17 -37.61 -30.03 -5.33
CA THR A 17 -36.87 -29.98 -4.05
C THR A 17 -35.36 -30.17 -4.21
N VAL A 18 -34.91 -31.03 -5.14
CA VAL A 18 -33.48 -31.20 -5.44
C VAL A 18 -32.89 -29.93 -6.06
N LEU A 19 -33.59 -29.31 -7.03
CA LEU A 19 -33.13 -28.07 -7.66
C LEU A 19 -33.02 -26.90 -6.66
N THR A 20 -34.02 -26.74 -5.79
CA THR A 20 -33.99 -25.70 -4.75
C THR A 20 -32.88 -25.92 -3.73
N ALA A 21 -32.64 -27.18 -3.32
CA ALA A 21 -31.51 -27.52 -2.45
C ALA A 21 -30.15 -27.20 -3.12
N CYS A 22 -29.98 -27.54 -4.41
CA CYS A 22 -28.76 -27.22 -5.15
C CYS A 22 -28.52 -25.71 -5.25
N LEU A 23 -29.55 -24.92 -5.56
CA LEU A 23 -29.44 -23.46 -5.63
C LEU A 23 -29.08 -22.84 -4.28
N ALA A 24 -29.66 -23.35 -3.18
CA ALA A 24 -29.32 -22.89 -1.83
C ALA A 24 -27.86 -23.17 -1.47
N VAL A 25 -27.34 -24.35 -1.83
CA VAL A 25 -25.91 -24.69 -1.62
C VAL A 25 -25.00 -23.77 -2.43
N VAL A 26 -25.32 -23.53 -3.71
CA VAL A 26 -24.52 -22.62 -4.55
C VAL A 26 -24.54 -21.19 -3.98
N ALA A 27 -25.70 -20.71 -3.52
CA ALA A 27 -25.80 -19.39 -2.88
C ALA A 27 -24.99 -19.29 -1.58
N LEU A 28 -25.01 -20.33 -0.74
CA LEU A 28 -24.20 -20.39 0.48
C LEU A 28 -22.70 -20.42 0.19
N LEU A 29 -22.28 -21.18 -0.83
CA LEU A 29 -20.88 -21.22 -1.25
C LEU A 29 -20.44 -19.87 -1.83
N ALA A 30 -21.28 -19.21 -2.61
CA ALA A 30 -21.01 -17.87 -3.13
C ALA A 30 -20.92 -16.84 -2.00
N ALA A 31 -21.81 -16.89 -1.01
CA ALA A 31 -21.78 -16.00 0.15
C ALA A 31 -20.55 -16.26 1.04
N ALA A 32 -20.18 -17.53 1.26
CA ALA A 32 -18.98 -17.91 2.00
C ALA A 32 -17.71 -17.46 1.27
N TYR A 33 -17.67 -17.65 -0.05
CA TYR A 33 -16.59 -17.14 -0.90
C TYR A 33 -16.50 -15.61 -0.80
N TRP A 34 -17.62 -14.90 -0.94
CA TRP A 34 -17.67 -13.44 -0.83
C TRP A 34 -17.21 -12.95 0.55
N ALA A 35 -17.71 -13.56 1.64
CA ALA A 35 -17.29 -13.23 3.01
C ALA A 35 -15.80 -13.53 3.26
N SER A 36 -15.27 -14.62 2.68
CA SER A 36 -13.84 -14.93 2.75
C SER A 36 -13.00 -13.96 1.93
N SER A 37 -13.50 -13.52 0.77
CA SER A 37 -12.86 -12.52 -0.08
C SER A 37 -12.92 -11.10 0.49
N LEU A 38 -13.67 -10.89 1.57
CA LEU A 38 -13.63 -9.66 2.37
C LEU A 38 -12.64 -9.74 3.53
N ARG A 39 -12.17 -10.94 3.89
CA ARG A 39 -11.07 -11.06 4.86
C ARG A 39 -9.78 -10.65 4.16
N LEU A 40 -9.09 -9.69 4.77
CA LEU A 40 -7.75 -9.32 4.36
C LEU A 40 -6.77 -10.42 4.82
N PRO A 41 -5.80 -10.79 3.98
CA PRO A 41 -4.75 -11.71 4.38
C PRO A 41 -3.93 -11.11 5.52
N ASP A 42 -3.23 -11.96 6.28
CA ASP A 42 -2.21 -11.51 7.23
C ASP A 42 -1.21 -10.61 6.47
N PRO A 43 -0.98 -9.35 6.91
CA PRO A 43 -0.06 -8.44 6.22
C PRO A 43 1.34 -9.04 6.07
N ALA A 44 1.80 -9.86 7.00
CA ALA A 44 3.12 -10.48 6.95
C ALA A 44 3.24 -11.57 5.87
N ALA A 45 2.13 -12.22 5.52
CA ALA A 45 2.08 -13.32 4.55
C ALA A 45 1.33 -12.94 3.26
N ALA A 46 0.90 -11.69 3.12
CA ALA A 46 0.19 -11.21 1.96
C ALA A 46 1.10 -11.23 0.73
N ASP A 47 0.54 -11.70 -0.38
CA ASP A 47 1.10 -11.55 -1.72
C ASP A 47 0.82 -10.14 -2.26
N ARG A 48 1.29 -9.86 -3.47
CA ARG A 48 1.10 -8.57 -4.14
C ARG A 48 -0.36 -8.12 -4.18
N ASP A 49 -1.28 -9.01 -4.56
CA ASP A 49 -2.72 -8.70 -4.65
C ASP A 49 -3.33 -8.47 -3.26
N GLY A 50 -2.91 -9.25 -2.26
CA GLY A 50 -3.27 -9.07 -0.86
C GLY A 50 -2.85 -7.70 -0.33
N LEU A 51 -1.62 -7.26 -0.63
CA LEU A 51 -1.11 -5.94 -0.24
C LEU A 51 -1.89 -4.81 -0.93
N LEU A 52 -2.20 -4.94 -2.22
CA LEU A 52 -3.04 -3.98 -2.93
C LEU A 52 -4.46 -3.92 -2.36
N ARG A 53 -5.03 -5.07 -1.95
CA ARG A 53 -6.33 -5.11 -1.26
C ARG A 53 -6.27 -4.41 0.09
N TRP A 54 -5.19 -4.53 0.85
CA TRP A 54 -4.97 -3.73 2.07
C TRP A 54 -5.02 -2.24 1.78
N LEU A 55 -4.29 -1.78 0.75
CA LEU A 55 -4.28 -0.39 0.33
C LEU A 55 -5.63 0.10 -0.23
N ALA A 56 -6.44 -0.76 -0.84
CA ALA A 56 -7.70 -0.38 -1.45
C ALA A 56 -8.87 -0.40 -0.47
N LEU A 57 -8.89 -1.35 0.47
CA LEU A 57 -10.08 -1.63 1.29
C LEU A 57 -9.98 -1.10 2.71
N ARG A 58 -8.77 -0.95 3.26
CA ARG A 58 -8.59 -0.53 4.65
C ARG A 58 -8.07 0.89 4.76
N ASP A 59 -8.57 1.67 5.72
CA ASP A 59 -7.95 2.95 6.07
C ASP A 59 -6.75 2.74 6.99
N LEU A 60 -5.53 2.90 6.46
CA LEU A 60 -4.31 2.64 7.22
C LEU A 60 -4.06 3.64 8.37
N ARG A 61 -4.76 4.79 8.39
CA ARG A 61 -4.68 5.73 9.53
C ARG A 61 -5.30 5.15 10.79
N THR A 62 -6.24 4.21 10.63
CA THR A 62 -6.90 3.52 11.73
C THR A 62 -6.15 2.28 12.22
N GLU A 63 -5.07 1.89 11.52
CA GLU A 63 -4.29 0.72 11.84
C GLU A 63 -3.12 1.03 12.79
N THR A 64 -2.69 0.00 13.53
CA THR A 64 -1.58 0.13 14.48
C THR A 64 -0.27 0.46 13.76
N PRO A 65 0.68 1.13 14.42
CA PRO A 65 2.01 1.38 13.85
C PRO A 65 2.71 0.10 13.40
N ALA A 66 2.54 -1.01 14.12
CA ALA A 66 3.12 -2.30 13.78
C ALA A 66 2.58 -2.86 12.46
N ILE A 67 1.26 -2.77 12.23
CA ILE A 67 0.65 -3.20 10.96
C ILE A 67 1.14 -2.32 9.80
N ARG A 68 1.17 -1.00 10.00
CA ARG A 68 1.68 -0.06 8.97
C ARG A 68 3.14 -0.36 8.60
N LEU A 69 3.98 -0.63 9.60
CA LEU A 69 5.37 -1.00 9.37
C LEU A 69 5.50 -2.34 8.64
N THR A 70 4.69 -3.34 9.01
CA THR A 70 4.66 -4.65 8.35
C THR A 70 4.27 -4.50 6.87
N LEU A 71 3.19 -3.76 6.59
CA LEU A 71 2.75 -3.49 5.22
C LEU A 71 3.82 -2.74 4.42
N LEU A 72 4.46 -1.74 5.02
CA LEU A 72 5.56 -1.01 4.41
C LEU A 72 6.71 -1.96 4.00
N GLN A 73 7.17 -2.79 4.92
CA GLN A 73 8.27 -3.73 4.66
C GLN A 73 7.90 -4.72 3.55
N ARG A 74 6.70 -5.30 3.62
CA ARG A 74 6.23 -6.26 2.61
C ARG A 74 6.03 -5.61 1.25
N LEU A 75 5.56 -4.36 1.18
CA LEU A 75 5.51 -3.61 -0.08
C LEU A 75 6.92 -3.34 -0.64
N GLN A 76 7.87 -2.92 0.20
CA GLN A 76 9.26 -2.72 -0.24
C GLN A 76 9.90 -4.01 -0.76
N GLU A 77 9.58 -5.16 -0.17
CA GLU A 77 10.06 -6.47 -0.60
C GLU A 77 9.41 -6.91 -1.93
N GLU A 78 8.08 -6.89 -2.02
CA GLU A 78 7.31 -7.38 -3.19
C GLU A 78 7.45 -6.47 -4.42
N PHE A 79 7.84 -5.21 -4.24
CA PHE A 79 7.95 -4.23 -5.32
C PHE A 79 9.37 -3.75 -5.59
N ARG A 80 10.40 -4.34 -4.97
CA ARG A 80 11.81 -3.98 -5.17
C ARG A 80 12.17 -3.93 -6.66
N GLY A 81 12.23 -2.73 -7.23
CA GLY A 81 12.58 -2.46 -8.64
C GLY A 81 11.49 -2.72 -9.68
N GLN A 82 10.25 -3.05 -9.28
CA GLN A 82 9.16 -3.44 -10.20
C GLN A 82 7.79 -2.86 -9.81
N PHE A 83 7.76 -1.67 -9.19
CA PHE A 83 6.51 -0.97 -8.97
C PHE A 83 6.02 -0.34 -10.28
N ASP A 84 4.98 -0.92 -10.88
CA ASP A 84 4.29 -0.33 -12.02
C ASP A 84 3.01 0.39 -11.53
N PRO A 85 3.07 1.71 -11.29
CA PRO A 85 1.91 2.48 -10.84
C PRO A 85 0.80 2.51 -11.89
N VAL A 86 1.13 2.36 -13.18
CA VAL A 86 0.15 2.36 -14.27
C VAL A 86 -0.64 1.06 -14.22
N ALA A 87 0.02 -0.08 -14.09
CA ALA A 87 -0.64 -1.36 -13.88
C ALA A 87 -1.56 -1.32 -12.65
N VAL A 88 -1.05 -0.83 -11.52
CA VAL A 88 -1.85 -0.67 -10.28
C VAL A 88 -3.07 0.22 -10.54
N ARG A 89 -2.90 1.38 -11.19
CA ARG A 89 -4.01 2.30 -11.51
C ARG A 89 -5.03 1.67 -12.46
N THR A 90 -4.61 0.86 -13.43
CA THR A 90 -5.53 0.18 -14.37
C THR A 90 -6.31 -0.96 -13.73
N GLN A 91 -5.74 -1.61 -12.71
CA GLN A 91 -6.40 -2.69 -11.97
C GLN A 91 -7.35 -2.16 -10.88
N LEU A 92 -7.11 -0.95 -10.40
CA LEU A 92 -7.95 -0.30 -9.40
C LEU A 92 -9.16 0.33 -10.06
N ASP A 93 -10.35 -0.01 -9.57
CA ASP A 93 -11.55 0.80 -9.80
C ASP A 93 -11.25 2.24 -9.35
N ALA A 94 -11.68 3.23 -10.15
CA ALA A 94 -11.55 4.66 -9.83
C ALA A 94 -12.05 4.98 -8.41
N LYS A 95 -13.01 4.20 -7.90
CA LYS A 95 -13.51 4.27 -6.51
C LYS A 95 -12.40 4.07 -5.46
N TYR A 96 -11.42 3.21 -5.71
CA TYR A 96 -10.36 2.87 -4.75
C TYR A 96 -9.08 3.68 -4.96
N GLY A 97 -8.90 4.33 -6.12
CA GLY A 97 -7.69 5.09 -6.43
C GLY A 97 -7.34 6.13 -5.38
N ARG A 98 -8.34 6.88 -4.89
CA ARG A 98 -8.12 7.86 -3.80
C ARG A 98 -7.67 7.20 -2.49
N ARG A 99 -8.27 6.06 -2.13
CA ARG A 99 -7.93 5.32 -0.90
C ARG A 99 -6.52 4.77 -0.96
N VAL A 100 -6.12 4.19 -2.09
CA VAL A 100 -4.77 3.68 -2.31
C VAL A 100 -3.75 4.81 -2.20
N TRP A 101 -4.01 5.95 -2.83
CA TRP A 101 -3.17 7.13 -2.70
C TRP A 101 -3.02 7.61 -1.25
N ASP A 102 -4.13 7.80 -0.55
CA ASP A 102 -4.11 8.28 0.84
C ASP A 102 -3.36 7.30 1.76
N ASN A 103 -3.51 5.99 1.54
CA ASN A 103 -2.80 4.96 2.28
C ASN A 103 -1.31 4.90 1.94
N ALA A 104 -0.94 5.13 0.67
CA ALA A 104 0.46 5.20 0.29
C ALA A 104 1.17 6.38 0.98
N LEU A 105 0.50 7.53 1.12
CA LEU A 105 1.04 8.66 1.91
C LEU A 105 1.23 8.31 3.40
N VAL A 106 0.34 7.52 3.99
CA VAL A 106 0.48 7.03 5.38
C VAL A 106 1.69 6.11 5.52
N LEU A 107 1.94 5.25 4.54
CA LEU A 107 3.11 4.37 4.54
C LEU A 107 4.41 5.15 4.33
N VAL A 108 4.38 6.17 3.47
CA VAL A 108 5.48 7.12 3.30
C VAL A 108 5.82 7.85 4.61
N GLU A 109 4.81 8.32 5.34
CA GLU A 109 4.99 8.91 6.67
C GLU A 109 5.60 7.89 7.65
N THR A 110 5.10 6.66 7.63
CA THR A 110 5.60 5.58 8.49
C THR A 110 7.07 5.26 8.19
N TRP A 111 7.43 5.19 6.91
CA TRP A 111 8.81 5.01 6.46
C TRP A 111 9.70 6.15 6.92
N TYR A 112 9.28 7.39 6.69
CA TYR A 112 10.06 8.57 7.06
C TYR A 112 10.28 8.66 8.57
N ALA A 113 9.24 8.42 9.37
CA ALA A 113 9.35 8.39 10.83
C ALA A 113 10.36 7.34 11.30
N LYS A 114 10.33 6.14 10.72
CA LYS A 114 11.34 5.11 11.02
C LYS A 114 12.75 5.58 10.67
N LYS A 115 12.96 6.15 9.47
CA LYS A 115 14.30 6.61 9.04
C LYS A 115 14.84 7.74 9.89
N LEU A 116 13.96 8.65 10.33
CA LEU A 116 14.30 9.68 11.30
C LEU A 116 14.79 9.05 12.62
N ASP A 117 14.06 8.08 13.16
CA ASP A 117 14.43 7.42 14.42
C ASP A 117 15.75 6.64 14.29
N ASP A 118 15.95 5.94 13.16
CA ASP A 118 17.21 5.25 12.84
C ASP A 118 18.38 6.26 12.79
N TYR A 119 18.19 7.40 12.11
CA TYR A 119 19.21 8.46 11.98
C TYR A 119 19.59 9.09 13.33
N LEU A 120 18.59 9.39 14.17
CA LEU A 120 18.82 9.99 15.48
C LEU A 120 19.55 9.03 16.43
N SER A 121 19.22 7.74 16.36
CA SER A 121 19.82 6.69 17.18
C SER A 121 21.22 6.27 16.71
N ALA A 122 21.59 6.59 15.47
CA ALA A 122 22.86 6.18 14.90
C ALA A 122 24.05 7.03 15.39
N PRO A 123 25.24 6.42 15.58
CA PRO A 123 26.49 7.14 15.78
C PRO A 123 26.76 8.12 14.62
N ILE A 124 27.37 9.27 14.92
CA ILE A 124 27.68 10.31 13.93
C ILE A 124 28.45 9.74 12.72
N SER A 125 29.36 8.78 12.95
CA SER A 125 30.14 8.14 11.89
C SER A 125 29.32 7.29 10.92
N GLN A 126 28.12 6.87 11.29
CA GLN A 126 27.23 6.03 10.46
C GLN A 126 26.13 6.84 9.76
N ARG A 127 25.87 8.07 10.23
CA ARG A 127 24.77 8.91 9.72
C ARG A 127 24.86 9.17 8.22
N THR A 128 26.06 9.39 7.67
CA THR A 128 26.24 9.61 6.23
C THR A 128 25.82 8.38 5.41
N VAL A 129 26.21 7.18 5.85
CA VAL A 129 25.86 5.93 5.17
C VAL A 129 24.34 5.71 5.22
N LEU A 130 23.71 5.95 6.37
CA LEU A 130 22.26 5.86 6.51
C LEU A 130 21.52 6.84 5.60
N LEU A 131 22.04 8.06 5.42
CA LEU A 131 21.46 9.02 4.50
C LEU A 131 21.56 8.53 3.05
N ASP A 132 22.68 7.94 2.64
CA ASP A 132 22.84 7.36 1.30
C ASP A 132 21.86 6.21 1.06
N GLU A 133 21.75 5.29 2.02
CA GLU A 133 20.78 4.19 1.96
C GLU A 133 19.34 4.72 1.91
N THR A 134 19.03 5.75 2.70
CA THR A 134 17.71 6.41 2.70
C THR A 134 17.39 7.03 1.35
N ILE A 135 18.37 7.69 0.72
CA ILE A 135 18.24 8.28 -0.62
C ILE A 135 17.99 7.18 -1.66
N ALA A 136 18.76 6.09 -1.62
CA ALA A 136 18.61 4.97 -2.53
C ALA A 136 17.25 4.27 -2.38
N GLU A 137 16.78 4.08 -1.14
CA GLU A 137 15.43 3.58 -0.87
C GLU A 137 14.37 4.54 -1.38
N PHE A 138 14.53 5.84 -1.16
CA PHE A 138 13.58 6.86 -1.57
C PHE A 138 13.37 6.89 -3.09
N GLN A 139 14.43 6.68 -3.86
CA GLN A 139 14.37 6.61 -5.33
C GLN A 139 13.49 5.45 -5.84
N GLN A 140 13.29 4.40 -5.04
CA GLN A 140 12.37 3.30 -5.38
C GLN A 140 10.91 3.75 -5.43
N TRP A 141 10.59 4.91 -4.83
CA TRP A 141 9.25 5.48 -4.78
C TRP A 141 9.01 6.57 -5.83
N ARG A 142 9.94 6.78 -6.77
CA ARG A 142 9.81 7.84 -7.81
C ARG A 142 8.49 7.79 -8.57
N ASP A 143 8.01 6.58 -8.79
CA ASP A 143 6.80 6.26 -9.53
C ASP A 143 5.53 6.38 -8.67
N LEU A 144 5.66 6.63 -7.36
CA LEU A 144 4.53 6.79 -6.45
C LEU A 144 3.62 7.95 -6.85
N ALA A 145 4.19 9.05 -7.31
CA ALA A 145 3.42 10.25 -7.69
C ALA A 145 2.46 9.99 -8.86
N ALA A 146 2.65 8.92 -9.64
CA ALA A 146 1.72 8.51 -10.69
C ALA A 146 0.41 7.91 -10.16
N LEU A 147 0.36 7.54 -8.88
CA LEU A 147 -0.87 7.10 -8.20
C LEU A 147 -1.78 8.27 -7.78
N GLU A 148 -1.28 9.51 -7.85
CA GLU A 148 -2.06 10.69 -7.43
C GLU A 148 -3.33 10.83 -8.30
N PRO A 149 -4.54 10.85 -7.70
CA PRO A 149 -5.77 10.96 -8.47
C PRO A 149 -5.86 12.28 -9.23
N GLY A 150 -6.23 12.22 -10.51
CA GLY A 150 -6.36 13.40 -11.37
C GLY A 150 -5.06 13.89 -11.99
N ARG A 151 -3.94 13.17 -11.79
CA ARG A 151 -2.68 13.47 -12.49
C ARG A 151 -2.68 12.86 -13.89
N ASP A 152 -2.42 13.70 -14.89
CA ASP A 152 -2.25 13.25 -16.28
C ASP A 152 -1.04 12.31 -16.40
N SER A 153 -1.11 11.35 -17.32
CA SER A 153 -0.26 10.16 -17.46
C SER A 153 1.24 10.41 -17.78
N ALA A 154 1.74 11.64 -17.60
CA ALA A 154 3.17 11.90 -17.74
C ALA A 154 3.94 11.22 -16.59
N PRO A 155 5.04 10.49 -16.86
CA PRO A 155 5.83 9.87 -15.83
C PRO A 155 6.38 10.96 -14.89
N PRO A 156 6.14 10.86 -13.58
CA PRO A 156 6.69 11.82 -12.63
C PRO A 156 8.22 11.69 -12.65
N GLY A 157 8.91 12.78 -12.98
CA GLY A 157 10.35 12.87 -12.74
C GLY A 157 10.66 13.04 -11.25
N ASP A 158 11.94 12.92 -10.89
CA ASP A 158 12.42 13.04 -9.50
C ASP A 158 11.92 14.30 -8.78
N SER A 159 11.73 15.41 -9.52
CA SER A 159 11.19 16.67 -9.00
C SER A 159 9.77 16.53 -8.43
N ALA A 160 8.90 15.72 -9.05
CA ALA A 160 7.53 15.54 -8.61
C ALA A 160 7.46 14.79 -7.27
N LEU A 161 8.32 13.79 -7.08
CA LEU A 161 8.43 13.07 -5.83
C LEU A 161 8.98 13.98 -4.72
N LEU A 162 10.01 14.80 -5.03
CA LEU A 162 10.58 15.73 -4.06
C LEU A 162 9.59 16.81 -3.61
N GLU A 163 8.78 17.34 -4.54
CA GLU A 163 7.71 18.28 -4.22
C GLU A 163 6.63 17.65 -3.33
N LEU A 164 6.20 16.43 -3.66
CA LEU A 164 5.26 15.67 -2.84
C LEU A 164 5.82 15.52 -1.42
N PHE A 165 7.06 15.09 -1.29
CA PHE A 165 7.70 14.89 0.01
C PHE A 165 7.86 16.19 0.79
N THR A 166 8.25 17.26 0.12
CA THR A 166 8.37 18.59 0.75
C THR A 166 7.03 19.03 1.32
N ARG A 167 5.93 18.81 0.58
CA ARG A 167 4.57 19.11 1.05
C ARG A 167 4.16 18.25 2.23
N GLN A 168 4.46 16.95 2.20
CA GLN A 168 4.13 16.03 3.30
C GLN A 168 4.92 16.35 4.57
N ILE A 169 6.24 16.56 4.46
CA ILE A 169 7.10 16.93 5.58
C ILE A 169 6.62 18.22 6.24
N ALA A 170 6.23 19.23 5.45
CA ALA A 170 5.64 20.46 6.00
C ALA A 170 4.39 20.15 6.84
N GLY A 171 3.47 19.34 6.31
CA GLY A 171 2.28 18.91 7.04
C GLY A 171 2.60 18.13 8.32
N TRP A 172 3.62 17.26 8.31
CA TRP A 172 4.05 16.54 9.50
C TRP A 172 4.65 17.48 10.56
N LYS A 173 5.45 18.46 10.15
CA LYS A 173 6.03 19.47 11.04
C LYS A 173 4.98 20.32 11.73
N ASP A 174 3.92 20.68 11.02
CA ASP A 174 2.83 21.50 11.55
C ASP A 174 2.06 20.76 12.66
N ASN A 175 1.90 19.44 12.52
CA ASN A 175 1.20 18.59 13.49
C ASN A 175 2.10 18.00 14.59
N ALA A 176 3.42 18.20 14.50
CA ALA A 176 4.40 17.65 15.44
C ALA A 176 4.59 18.52 16.70
N THR A 177 5.02 17.89 17.80
CA THR A 177 5.50 18.61 19.00
C THR A 177 6.73 19.47 18.66
N PRO A 178 7.04 20.52 19.44
CA PRO A 178 8.22 21.35 19.20
C PRO A 178 9.53 20.56 19.10
N GLU A 179 9.70 19.53 19.94
CA GLU A 179 10.86 18.64 19.94
C GLU A 179 10.92 17.84 18.64
N ARG A 180 9.83 17.16 18.28
CA ARG A 180 9.78 16.35 17.07
C ARG A 180 9.92 17.19 15.80
N ARG A 181 9.44 18.44 15.81
CA ARG A 181 9.64 19.40 14.72
C ARG A 181 11.12 19.75 14.51
N ARG A 182 11.90 19.87 15.59
CA ARG A 182 13.36 20.09 15.50
C ARG A 182 14.05 18.87 14.90
N GLU A 183 13.72 17.68 15.39
CA GLU A 183 14.24 16.40 14.87
C GLU A 183 13.96 16.24 13.37
N ILE A 184 12.71 16.45 12.94
CA ILE A 184 12.33 16.42 11.52
C ILE A 184 13.14 17.44 10.71
N THR A 185 13.35 18.64 11.26
CA THR A 185 14.10 19.70 10.56
C THR A 185 15.58 19.35 10.40
N GLU A 186 16.21 18.78 11.43
CA GLU A 186 17.59 18.31 11.37
C GLU A 186 17.76 17.24 10.29
N PHE A 187 16.91 16.21 10.33
CA PHE A 187 16.98 15.10 9.39
C PHE A 187 16.65 15.50 7.95
N ASP A 188 15.58 16.27 7.72
CA ASP A 188 15.23 16.78 6.38
C ASP A 188 16.36 17.64 5.79
N THR A 189 17.00 18.47 6.62
CA THR A 189 18.15 19.28 6.19
C THR A 189 19.32 18.39 5.78
N ALA A 190 19.70 17.42 6.63
CA ALA A 190 20.78 16.48 6.34
C ALA A 190 20.52 15.67 5.06
N LEU A 191 19.29 15.17 4.90
CA LEU A 191 18.85 14.40 3.73
C LEU A 191 18.91 15.24 2.45
N ARG A 192 18.38 16.48 2.46
CA ARG A 192 18.42 17.37 1.30
C ARG A 192 19.84 17.77 0.91
N THR A 193 20.69 18.10 1.89
CA THR A 193 22.10 18.40 1.63
C THR A 193 22.79 17.20 0.97
N ARG A 194 22.57 15.99 1.51
CA ARG A 194 23.16 14.78 0.94
C ARG A 194 22.61 14.48 -0.47
N TRP A 195 21.32 14.67 -0.69
CA TRP A 195 20.69 14.53 -2.01
C TRP A 195 21.32 15.46 -3.05
N ILE A 196 21.50 16.74 -2.72
CA ILE A 196 22.12 17.72 -3.63
C ILE A 196 23.54 17.27 -4.00
N LEU A 197 24.33 16.84 -3.02
CA LEU A 197 25.69 16.31 -3.27
C LEU A 197 25.67 15.08 -4.18
N HIS A 198 24.69 14.19 -4.00
CA HIS A 198 24.51 13.03 -4.87
C HIS A 198 24.15 13.45 -6.31
N THR A 199 23.22 14.39 -6.49
CA THR A 199 22.82 14.89 -7.81
C THR A 199 23.93 15.63 -8.56
N LEU A 200 24.87 16.25 -7.83
CA LEU A 200 26.03 16.93 -8.40
C LEU A 200 27.23 15.98 -8.64
N GLY A 201 27.12 14.69 -8.30
CA GLY A 201 28.23 13.73 -8.39
C GLY A 201 29.37 14.00 -7.40
N LEU A 202 29.11 14.78 -6.34
CA LEU A 202 30.09 15.19 -5.34
C LEU A 202 30.09 14.28 -4.10
N ALA A 203 29.21 13.28 -4.05
CA ALA A 203 29.18 12.30 -2.97
C ALA A 203 30.29 11.24 -3.15
N PRO A 204 31.21 11.07 -2.19
CA PRO A 204 32.20 9.99 -2.25
C PRO A 204 31.46 8.64 -2.18
N GLY A 205 31.54 7.86 -3.26
CA GLY A 205 30.92 6.53 -3.37
C GLY A 205 30.01 6.30 -4.60
N GLY A 206 29.66 7.34 -5.36
CA GLY A 206 28.77 7.24 -6.54
C GLY A 206 29.43 6.73 -7.82
N GLY A 207 30.23 5.67 -7.73
CA GLY A 207 30.86 5.01 -8.88
C GLY A 207 30.27 3.63 -9.14
N ALA A 208 29.27 3.60 -10.03
CA ALA A 208 28.62 2.45 -10.69
C ALA A 208 27.78 1.49 -9.81
#